data_AF-A0A6L6GYY1-F1
#
_entry.id   AF-A0A6L6GYY1-F1
#
_cell.length_a   1.000
_cell.length_b   1.000
_cell.length_c   1.000
_cell.angle_alpha   90.00
_cell.angle_beta   90.00
_cell.angle_gamma   90.00
#
_symmetry.space_group_name_H-M   'P 1'
#
loop_
_entity.id
_entity.type
_entity.pdbx_description
1 polymer ?
#
loop_
_entity_poly.entity_id
_entity_poly.type
_entity_poly.pdbx_seq_one_letter_code
_entity_poly.pdbx_strand_id
1 'polypeptide(L)'
;MMDLYFKRYRGSAEAKDYIAWATGNLYKFSRNVKVLAGMSLTNHHNLFEIEEIFQKAMQELGLQTPAELDCVHHYVKKLHMELLYSGENAISVVREIYQTAITYELSDLQEEWQELSDATDDYLDGDNSHAYTKESLQHWIVADARKRWQLHIHPLCFDVFIEQKIVSVDTSGQLTLEFERGFLTIECPWRIRNAEMILLGETDIKSNAVALEDAKELLVGKQIKQVLLLDHCPLLIVQADDVFLDLFHASSYFDGWTIGDEEELYLFSMHGGSIT
;
A
#
# COMPACT_ATOMS: atom_id res chain seq x y z
N MET A 1 -7.84 -15.06 -3.12
CA MET A 1 -7.18 -15.84 -4.18
C MET A 1 -5.70 -15.97 -3.87
N MET A 2 -5.00 -14.85 -3.65
CA MET A 2 -3.59 -14.84 -3.21
C MET A 2 -3.34 -15.75 -2.00
N ASP A 3 -4.16 -15.68 -0.95
CA ASP A 3 -4.07 -16.57 0.23
C ASP A 3 -4.05 -18.08 -0.10
N LEU A 4 -4.90 -18.50 -1.05
CA LEU A 4 -4.96 -19.91 -1.46
C LEU A 4 -3.68 -20.28 -2.22
N TYR A 5 -3.25 -19.45 -3.17
CA TYR A 5 -2.04 -19.72 -3.95
C TYR A 5 -0.77 -19.68 -3.10
N PHE A 6 -0.65 -18.76 -2.13
CA PHE A 6 0.44 -18.76 -1.16
C PHE A 6 0.55 -20.12 -0.44
N LYS A 7 -0.58 -20.65 0.06
CA LYS A 7 -0.61 -21.99 0.68
C LYS A 7 -0.28 -23.11 -0.31
N ARG A 8 -0.69 -22.99 -1.57
CA ARG A 8 -0.35 -23.97 -2.62
C ARG A 8 1.16 -24.01 -2.86
N TYR A 9 1.79 -22.85 -3.00
CA TYR A 9 3.23 -22.75 -3.22
C TYR A 9 4.04 -23.30 -2.03
N ARG A 10 3.59 -23.08 -0.79
CA ARG A 10 4.18 -23.70 0.41
C ARG A 10 3.83 -25.19 0.61
N GLY A 11 3.01 -25.78 -0.26
CA GLY A 11 2.55 -27.17 -0.13
C GLY A 11 1.63 -27.42 1.08
N SER A 12 1.01 -26.36 1.62
CA SER A 12 0.17 -26.40 2.83
C SER A 12 -1.31 -26.15 2.54
N ALA A 13 -1.73 -26.14 1.28
CA ALA A 13 -3.12 -25.93 0.90
C ALA A 13 -3.97 -27.16 1.23
N GLU A 14 -5.09 -26.94 1.92
CA GLU A 14 -6.05 -27.97 2.26
C GLU A 14 -7.37 -27.75 1.54
N ALA A 15 -8.21 -28.80 1.48
CA ALA A 15 -9.56 -28.74 0.92
C ALA A 15 -10.38 -27.52 1.41
N LYS A 16 -10.26 -27.18 2.69
CA LYS A 16 -10.96 -26.03 3.31
C LYS A 16 -10.59 -24.69 2.68
N ASP A 17 -9.35 -24.54 2.20
CA ASP A 17 -8.87 -23.29 1.60
C ASP A 17 -9.51 -23.07 0.21
N TYR A 18 -9.63 -24.15 -0.56
CA TYR A 18 -10.32 -24.14 -1.86
C TYR A 18 -11.82 -23.86 -1.71
N ILE A 19 -12.46 -24.49 -0.70
CA ILE A 19 -13.87 -24.26 -0.38
C ILE A 19 -14.07 -22.80 0.05
N ALA A 20 -13.25 -22.28 0.96
CA ALA A 20 -13.34 -20.89 1.40
C ALA A 20 -13.17 -19.89 0.25
N TRP A 21 -12.21 -20.14 -0.66
CA TRP A 21 -12.07 -19.36 -1.88
C TRP A 21 -13.34 -19.40 -2.74
N ALA A 22 -13.91 -20.60 -2.94
CA ALA A 22 -15.12 -20.76 -3.76
C ALA A 22 -16.34 -20.07 -3.14
N THR A 23 -16.53 -20.20 -1.82
CA THR A 23 -17.59 -19.50 -1.07
C THR A 23 -17.46 -17.98 -1.26
N GLY A 24 -16.25 -17.44 -1.15
CA GLY A 24 -15.96 -16.04 -1.39
C GLY A 24 -16.18 -15.58 -2.84
N ASN A 25 -16.32 -16.51 -3.80
CA ASN A 25 -16.53 -16.21 -5.22
C ASN A 25 -17.93 -16.65 -5.73
N LEU A 26 -18.87 -17.02 -4.84
CA LEU A 26 -20.21 -17.48 -5.24
C LEU A 26 -21.01 -16.50 -6.09
N TYR A 27 -20.71 -15.20 -5.98
CA TYR A 27 -21.32 -14.14 -6.78
C TYR A 27 -20.92 -14.22 -8.27
N LYS A 28 -19.85 -14.96 -8.60
CA LYS A 28 -19.43 -15.21 -9.98
C LYS A 28 -20.22 -16.40 -10.53
N PHE A 29 -20.85 -16.22 -11.69
CA PHE A 29 -21.73 -17.21 -12.32
C PHE A 29 -20.98 -18.41 -12.95
N SER A 30 -20.10 -19.07 -12.18
CA SER A 30 -19.38 -20.29 -12.58
C SER A 30 -20.04 -21.53 -11.97
N ARG A 31 -20.17 -22.60 -12.77
CA ARG A 31 -20.68 -23.88 -12.30
C ARG A 31 -19.70 -24.53 -11.32
N ASN A 32 -18.40 -24.53 -11.67
CA ASN A 32 -17.38 -25.17 -10.86
C ASN A 32 -17.14 -24.45 -9.53
N VAL A 33 -17.31 -23.12 -9.46
CA VAL A 33 -17.32 -22.39 -8.17
C VAL A 33 -18.45 -22.87 -7.26
N LYS A 34 -19.67 -23.02 -7.79
CA LYS A 34 -20.82 -23.49 -6.99
C LYS A 34 -20.64 -24.93 -6.50
N VAL A 35 -20.08 -25.79 -7.36
CA VAL A 35 -19.75 -27.17 -6.98
C VAL A 35 -18.73 -27.18 -5.84
N LEU A 36 -17.64 -26.43 -5.97
CA LEU A 36 -16.57 -26.38 -4.98
C LEU A 36 -17.04 -25.78 -3.65
N ALA A 37 -17.83 -24.70 -3.69
CA ALA A 37 -18.40 -24.07 -2.49
C ALA A 37 -19.44 -24.95 -1.78
N GLY A 38 -20.08 -25.88 -2.50
CA GLY A 38 -21.04 -26.83 -1.96
C GLY A 38 -20.42 -28.12 -1.41
N MET A 39 -19.09 -28.29 -1.48
CA MET A 39 -18.41 -29.44 -0.91
C MET A 39 -18.38 -29.37 0.62
N SER A 40 -18.60 -30.50 1.29
CA SER A 40 -18.64 -30.55 2.75
C SER A 40 -17.24 -30.68 3.34
N LEU A 41 -16.90 -29.83 4.31
CA LEU A 41 -15.66 -29.95 5.09
C LEU A 41 -15.56 -31.26 5.91
N THR A 42 -16.66 -31.99 6.07
CA THR A 42 -16.72 -33.22 6.89
C THR A 42 -16.37 -34.50 6.13
N ASN A 43 -16.30 -34.45 4.80
CA ASN A 43 -15.92 -35.60 4.00
C ASN A 43 -14.43 -35.53 3.72
N HIS A 44 -13.73 -36.66 3.79
CA HIS A 44 -12.33 -36.78 3.35
C HIS A 44 -12.31 -36.62 1.83
N HIS A 45 -12.36 -35.38 1.36
CA HIS A 45 -12.30 -35.07 -0.05
C HIS A 45 -10.89 -35.26 -0.56
N ASN A 46 -10.76 -35.95 -1.70
CA ASN A 46 -9.51 -36.11 -2.39
C ASN A 46 -9.02 -34.74 -2.88
N LEU A 47 -7.85 -34.30 -2.41
CA LEU A 47 -7.27 -33.01 -2.78
C LEU A 47 -7.09 -32.88 -4.30
N PHE A 48 -6.73 -33.96 -4.99
CA PHE A 48 -6.56 -33.97 -6.44
C PHE A 48 -7.87 -33.61 -7.18
N GLU A 49 -9.01 -34.12 -6.71
CA GLU A 49 -10.32 -33.80 -7.32
C GLU A 49 -10.73 -32.35 -7.07
N ILE A 50 -10.45 -31.85 -5.85
CA ILE A 50 -10.67 -30.44 -5.50
C ILE A 50 -9.83 -29.52 -6.38
N GLU A 51 -8.56 -29.86 -6.61
CA GLU A 51 -7.66 -29.09 -7.45
C GLU A 51 -8.09 -29.09 -8.92
N GLU A 52 -8.57 -30.22 -9.44
CA GLU A 52 -9.10 -30.31 -10.79
C GLU A 52 -10.34 -29.41 -10.98
N ILE A 53 -11.26 -29.43 -10.01
CA ILE A 53 -12.47 -28.58 -10.04
C ILE A 53 -12.09 -27.11 -9.90
N PHE A 54 -11.15 -26.79 -9.02
CA PHE A 54 -10.62 -25.44 -8.88
C PHE A 54 -9.97 -24.94 -10.18
N GLN A 55 -9.18 -25.76 -10.87
CA GLN A 55 -8.55 -25.39 -12.14
C GLN A 55 -9.61 -25.11 -13.22
N LYS A 56 -10.66 -25.93 -13.31
CA LYS A 56 -11.80 -25.67 -14.21
C LYS A 56 -12.53 -24.37 -13.83
N ALA A 57 -12.71 -24.08 -12.54
CA ALA A 57 -13.29 -22.83 -12.08
C ALA A 57 -12.43 -21.61 -12.48
N MET A 58 -11.11 -21.69 -12.33
CA MET A 58 -10.18 -20.63 -12.76
C MET A 58 -10.29 -20.37 -14.27
N GLN A 59 -10.35 -21.43 -15.09
CA GLN A 59 -10.53 -21.34 -16.54
C GLN A 59 -11.88 -20.71 -16.92
N GLU A 60 -12.99 -21.14 -16.30
CA GLU A 60 -14.32 -20.57 -16.53
C GLU A 60 -14.39 -19.07 -16.22
N LEU A 61 -13.64 -18.63 -15.21
CA LEU A 61 -13.59 -17.24 -14.78
C LEU A 61 -12.54 -16.40 -15.53
N GLY A 62 -11.74 -17.02 -16.42
CA GLY A 62 -10.65 -16.35 -17.12
C GLY A 62 -9.55 -15.81 -16.19
N LEU A 63 -9.40 -16.40 -15.00
CA LEU A 63 -8.46 -15.93 -13.99
C LEU A 63 -7.08 -16.55 -14.22
N GLN A 64 -6.04 -15.73 -14.12
CA GLN A 64 -4.66 -16.17 -14.23
C GLN A 64 -4.12 -16.66 -12.90
N THR A 65 -3.10 -17.52 -12.98
CA THR A 65 -2.33 -17.93 -11.80
C THR A 65 -1.48 -16.76 -11.34
N PRO A 66 -1.64 -16.26 -10.10
CA PRO A 66 -0.80 -15.18 -9.60
C PRO A 66 0.64 -15.66 -9.44
N ALA A 67 1.60 -14.75 -9.62
CA ALA A 67 3.00 -15.06 -9.36
C ALA A 67 3.19 -15.39 -7.88
N GLU A 68 4.15 -16.26 -7.59
CA GLU A 68 4.44 -16.66 -6.21
C GLU A 68 4.84 -15.46 -5.35
N LEU A 69 5.70 -14.59 -5.89
CA LEU A 69 6.16 -13.39 -5.20
C LEU A 69 5.01 -12.42 -4.86
N ASP A 70 4.04 -12.24 -5.76
CA ASP A 70 2.83 -11.43 -5.48
C ASP A 70 2.03 -12.01 -4.31
N CYS A 71 1.95 -13.35 -4.22
CA CYS A 71 1.27 -14.03 -3.12
C CYS A 71 2.03 -13.85 -1.81
N VAL A 72 3.36 -13.86 -1.84
CA VAL A 72 4.23 -13.61 -0.67
C VAL A 72 4.05 -12.18 -0.16
N HIS A 73 4.12 -11.18 -1.04
CA HIS A 73 3.90 -9.78 -0.65
C HIS A 73 2.50 -9.56 -0.06
N HIS A 74 1.47 -10.18 -0.67
CA HIS A 74 0.12 -10.14 -0.11
C HIS A 74 0.04 -10.75 1.30
N TYR A 75 0.72 -11.87 1.52
CA TYR A 75 0.75 -12.55 2.81
C TYR A 75 1.47 -11.71 3.87
N VAL A 76 2.65 -11.17 3.56
CA VAL A 76 3.40 -10.27 4.47
C VAL A 76 2.56 -9.04 4.82
N LYS A 77 1.88 -8.42 3.84
CA LYS A 77 0.97 -7.30 4.10
C LYS A 77 -0.13 -7.65 5.09
N LYS A 78 -0.71 -8.86 4.99
CA LYS A 78 -1.74 -9.34 5.92
C LYS A 78 -1.20 -9.53 7.34
N LEU A 79 0.02 -10.06 7.48
CA LEU A 79 0.71 -10.17 8.76
C LEU A 79 0.97 -8.78 9.37
N HIS A 80 1.44 -7.82 8.57
CA HIS A 80 1.62 -6.44 9.02
C HIS A 80 0.29 -5.83 9.48
N MET A 81 -0.79 -6.03 8.72
CA MET A 81 -2.13 -5.58 9.13
C MET A 81 -2.58 -6.19 10.46
N GLU A 82 -2.25 -7.45 10.74
CA GLU A 82 -2.56 -8.08 12.03
C GLU A 82 -1.93 -7.29 13.19
N LEU A 83 -0.68 -6.84 13.06
CA LEU A 83 0.02 -6.01 14.06
C LEU A 83 -0.68 -4.67 14.34
N LEU A 84 -1.42 -4.14 13.36
CA LEU A 84 -2.14 -2.86 13.51
C LEU A 84 -3.41 -3.02 14.35
N TYR A 85 -4.13 -4.13 14.14
CA TYR A 85 -5.44 -4.40 14.75
C TYR A 85 -5.36 -5.16 16.07
N SER A 86 -4.38 -6.06 16.23
CA SER A 86 -4.18 -6.86 17.46
C SER A 86 -2.70 -7.05 17.76
N GLY A 87 -2.27 -6.63 18.96
CA GLY A 87 -0.90 -6.84 19.45
C GLY A 87 -0.68 -8.18 20.15
N GLU A 88 -1.73 -9.00 20.36
CA GLU A 88 -1.65 -10.20 21.18
C GLU A 88 -0.64 -11.23 20.63
N ASN A 89 -0.58 -11.36 19.31
CA ASN A 89 0.31 -12.29 18.60
C ASN A 89 1.55 -11.60 18.01
N ALA A 90 1.86 -10.36 18.41
CA ALA A 90 2.86 -9.54 17.71
C ALA A 90 4.23 -10.22 17.56
N ILE A 91 4.69 -10.92 18.61
CA ILE A 91 5.97 -11.66 18.61
C ILE A 91 5.95 -12.79 17.57
N SER A 92 4.90 -13.62 17.52
CA SER A 92 4.81 -14.70 16.53
C SER A 92 4.67 -14.16 15.11
N VAL A 93 3.99 -13.03 14.94
CA VAL A 93 3.82 -12.40 13.63
C VAL A 93 5.16 -11.87 13.10
N VAL A 94 5.98 -11.22 13.94
CA VAL A 94 7.33 -10.77 13.54
C VAL A 94 8.20 -11.94 13.08
N ARG A 95 8.21 -13.04 13.84
CA ARG A 95 8.96 -14.24 13.44
C ARG A 95 8.50 -14.81 12.11
N GLU A 96 7.19 -14.84 11.86
CA GLU A 96 6.65 -15.32 10.58
C GLU A 96 7.01 -14.37 9.42
N ILE A 97 6.94 -13.05 9.62
CA ILE A 97 7.37 -12.06 8.62
C ILE A 97 8.85 -12.27 8.27
N TYR A 98 9.71 -12.33 9.27
CA TYR A 98 11.15 -12.46 9.08
C TYR A 98 11.53 -13.82 8.47
N GLN A 99 10.93 -14.91 8.93
CA GLN A 99 11.13 -16.23 8.33
C GLN A 99 10.64 -16.29 6.87
N THR A 100 9.54 -15.61 6.55
CA THR A 100 9.07 -15.47 5.17
C THR A 100 10.10 -14.70 4.33
N ALA A 101 10.65 -13.61 4.86
CA ALA A 101 11.67 -12.81 4.20
C ALA A 101 12.95 -13.63 3.89
N ILE A 102 13.40 -14.49 4.82
CA ILE A 102 14.51 -15.44 4.59
C ILE A 102 14.15 -16.45 3.50
N THR A 103 12.98 -17.09 3.63
CA THR A 103 12.57 -18.20 2.75
C THR A 103 12.48 -17.77 1.29
N TYR A 104 12.07 -16.53 1.04
CA TYR A 104 11.87 -15.97 -0.30
C TYR A 104 12.96 -14.98 -0.71
N GLU A 105 14.10 -14.94 0.01
CA GLU A 105 15.26 -14.10 -0.31
C GLU A 105 14.95 -12.60 -0.47
N LEU A 106 14.02 -12.09 0.34
CA LEU A 106 13.58 -10.69 0.31
C LEU A 106 14.49 -9.82 1.18
N SER A 107 15.62 -9.36 0.64
CA SER A 107 16.65 -8.60 1.36
C SER A 107 16.10 -7.38 2.09
N ASP A 108 15.28 -6.59 1.41
CA ASP A 108 14.79 -5.30 1.94
C ASP A 108 13.87 -5.56 3.14
N LEU A 109 13.00 -6.57 3.04
CA LEU A 109 12.13 -6.99 4.12
C LEU A 109 12.92 -7.59 5.30
N GLN A 110 14.01 -8.32 5.03
CA GLN A 110 14.90 -8.82 6.09
C GLN A 110 15.55 -7.66 6.84
N GLU A 111 16.14 -6.70 6.12
CA GLU A 111 16.76 -5.51 6.72
C GLU A 111 15.76 -4.71 7.55
N GLU A 112 14.55 -4.52 7.01
CA GLU A 112 13.48 -3.83 7.70
C GLU A 112 13.13 -4.46 9.04
N TRP A 113 12.94 -5.78 9.09
CA TRP A 113 12.42 -6.47 10.28
C TRP A 113 13.52 -7.06 11.19
N GLN A 114 14.79 -6.92 10.82
CA GLN A 114 15.95 -7.49 11.53
C GLN A 114 15.95 -7.15 13.03
N GLU A 115 15.88 -5.86 13.37
CA GLU A 115 16.01 -5.41 14.75
C GLU A 115 14.90 -5.99 15.65
N LEU A 116 13.67 -6.01 15.16
CA LEU A 116 12.55 -6.60 15.89
C LEU A 116 12.68 -8.12 15.97
N SER A 117 13.18 -8.78 14.92
CA SER A 117 13.44 -10.23 14.94
C SER A 117 14.50 -10.58 16.00
N ASP A 118 15.63 -9.87 16.00
CA ASP A 118 16.71 -10.07 16.96
C ASP A 118 16.24 -9.86 18.41
N ALA A 119 15.42 -8.83 18.65
CA ALA A 119 14.81 -8.60 19.96
C ALA A 119 13.82 -9.70 20.36
N THR A 120 13.05 -10.25 19.41
CA THR A 120 12.17 -11.40 19.68
C THR A 120 12.96 -12.68 19.97
N ASP A 121 14.08 -12.89 19.29
CA ASP A 121 14.93 -14.06 19.50
C ASP A 121 15.70 -13.94 20.83
N ASP A 122 16.23 -12.77 21.21
CA ASP A 122 16.84 -12.55 22.53
C ASP A 122 15.85 -12.80 23.68
N TYR A 123 14.59 -12.38 23.51
CA TYR A 123 13.54 -12.59 24.51
C TYR A 123 13.10 -14.06 24.65
N LEU A 124 12.96 -14.79 23.53
CA LEU A 124 12.44 -16.16 23.53
C LEU A 124 13.51 -17.23 23.73
N ASP A 125 14.63 -17.08 23.02
CA ASP A 125 15.62 -18.13 22.82
C ASP A 125 17.02 -17.72 23.35
N GLY A 126 17.22 -16.43 23.70
CA GLY A 126 18.46 -15.88 24.22
C GLY A 126 18.53 -15.72 25.74
N ASP A 127 19.54 -14.96 26.19
CA ASP A 127 19.75 -14.64 27.61
C ASP A 127 18.85 -13.48 28.08
N ASN A 128 18.01 -12.94 27.20
CA ASN A 128 17.21 -11.73 27.40
C ASN A 128 18.06 -10.60 27.98
N SER A 129 19.18 -10.33 27.31
CA SER A 129 20.24 -9.41 27.77
C SER A 129 19.74 -7.98 28.01
N HIS A 130 18.68 -7.58 27.32
CA HIS A 130 18.01 -6.28 27.44
C HIS A 130 16.82 -6.29 28.41
N ALA A 131 16.56 -7.41 29.09
CA ALA A 131 15.47 -7.61 30.03
C ALA A 131 14.09 -7.23 29.45
N TYR A 132 13.84 -7.61 28.19
CA TYR A 132 12.55 -7.45 27.54
C TYR A 132 11.46 -8.20 28.31
N THR A 133 10.29 -7.58 28.44
CA THR A 133 9.06 -8.26 28.82
C THR A 133 8.20 -8.47 27.58
N LYS A 134 7.27 -9.43 27.64
CA LYS A 134 6.28 -9.64 26.59
C LYS A 134 5.55 -8.34 26.22
N GLU A 135 5.15 -7.58 27.24
CA GLU A 135 4.38 -6.33 27.09
C GLU A 135 5.23 -5.22 26.45
N SER A 136 6.48 -5.04 26.89
CA SER A 136 7.37 -4.02 26.32
C SER A 136 7.69 -4.32 24.86
N LEU A 137 7.92 -5.58 24.53
CA LEU A 137 8.25 -6.01 23.18
C LEU A 137 7.03 -5.91 22.25
N GLN A 138 5.84 -6.35 22.69
CA GLN A 138 4.60 -6.16 21.95
C GLN A 138 4.31 -4.68 21.68
N HIS A 139 4.52 -3.82 22.68
CA HIS A 139 4.33 -2.38 22.51
C HIS A 139 5.27 -1.80 21.45
N TRP A 140 6.55 -2.18 21.49
CA TRP A 140 7.53 -1.73 20.51
C TRP A 140 7.19 -2.23 19.09
N ILE A 141 6.90 -3.52 18.93
CA ILE A 141 6.52 -4.10 17.62
C ILE A 141 5.31 -3.36 17.04
N VAL A 142 4.25 -3.14 17.81
CA VAL A 142 3.04 -2.47 17.32
C VAL A 142 3.32 -1.00 16.99
N ALA A 143 4.11 -0.29 17.81
CA ALA A 143 4.49 1.08 17.54
C ALA A 143 5.31 1.22 16.25
N ASP A 144 6.29 0.33 16.06
CA ASP A 144 7.17 0.33 14.89
C ASP A 144 6.41 -0.12 13.63
N ALA A 145 5.55 -1.15 13.73
CA ALA A 145 4.67 -1.56 12.65
C ALA A 145 3.76 -0.41 12.19
N ARG A 146 3.19 0.37 13.12
CA ARG A 146 2.38 1.55 12.77
C ARG A 146 3.21 2.63 12.08
N LYS A 147 4.41 2.90 12.60
CA LYS A 147 5.34 3.87 12.01
C LYS A 147 5.69 3.47 10.57
N ARG A 148 6.07 2.21 10.33
CA ARG A 148 6.34 1.67 8.99
C ARG A 148 5.14 1.75 8.07
N TRP A 149 3.96 1.35 8.56
CA TRP A 149 2.73 1.41 7.79
C TRP A 149 2.42 2.84 7.33
N GLN A 150 2.58 3.82 8.21
CA GLN A 150 2.34 5.24 7.88
C GLN A 150 3.36 5.83 6.92
N LEU A 151 4.62 5.36 6.98
CA LEU A 151 5.74 5.89 6.20
C LEU A 151 6.09 5.02 4.99
N HIS A 152 5.26 4.03 4.66
CA HIS A 152 5.51 3.15 3.52
C HIS A 152 5.39 3.93 2.21
N ILE A 153 6.53 4.10 1.54
CA ILE A 153 6.63 4.78 0.25
C ILE A 153 6.29 3.77 -0.86
N HIS A 154 5.35 4.11 -1.73
CA HIS A 154 5.00 3.30 -2.90
C HIS A 154 6.25 3.11 -3.78
N PRO A 155 6.51 1.91 -4.33
CA PRO A 155 7.69 1.64 -5.18
C PRO A 155 7.66 2.36 -6.54
N LEU A 156 6.68 3.21 -6.78
CA LEU A 156 6.47 3.86 -8.06
C LEU A 156 7.38 5.07 -8.17
N CYS A 157 8.13 5.13 -9.27
CA CYS A 157 9.13 6.16 -9.45
C CYS A 157 8.61 7.33 -10.27
N PHE A 158 8.93 8.54 -9.83
CA PHE A 158 8.54 9.80 -10.44
C PHE A 158 9.77 10.56 -10.97
N ASP A 159 10.88 9.86 -11.22
CA ASP A 159 12.16 10.44 -11.67
C ASP A 159 12.02 11.35 -12.88
N VAL A 160 11.05 11.06 -13.75
CA VAL A 160 10.79 11.87 -14.95
C VAL A 160 10.52 13.34 -14.61
N PHE A 161 9.89 13.63 -13.46
CA PHE A 161 9.56 14.99 -13.02
C PHE A 161 10.68 15.67 -12.23
N ILE A 162 11.65 14.91 -11.73
CA ILE A 162 12.74 15.45 -10.92
C ILE A 162 13.60 16.37 -11.80
N GLU A 163 14.07 17.46 -11.20
CA GLU A 163 14.80 18.54 -11.85
C GLU A 163 14.01 19.40 -12.85
N GLN A 164 12.76 19.03 -13.17
CA GLN A 164 11.90 19.88 -13.99
C GLN A 164 11.44 21.11 -13.22
N LYS A 165 11.19 22.20 -13.95
CA LYS A 165 10.56 23.41 -13.40
C LYS A 165 9.06 23.40 -13.55
N ILE A 166 8.38 24.01 -12.59
CA ILE A 166 6.97 24.41 -12.74
C ILE A 166 6.93 25.63 -13.64
N VAL A 167 6.34 25.52 -14.82
CA VAL A 167 6.28 26.59 -15.83
C VAL A 167 5.04 27.46 -15.67
N SER A 168 3.93 26.88 -15.20
CA SER A 168 2.69 27.61 -15.01
C SER A 168 1.85 26.98 -13.89
N VAL A 169 0.97 27.79 -13.31
CA VAL A 169 -0.01 27.35 -12.30
C VAL A 169 -1.36 27.94 -12.66
N ASP A 170 -2.38 27.11 -12.80
CA ASP A 170 -3.77 27.51 -13.00
C ASP A 170 -4.61 27.11 -11.78
N THR A 171 -5.51 28.00 -11.39
CA THR A 171 -6.38 27.92 -10.22
C THR A 171 -7.77 28.45 -10.54
N SER A 172 -8.06 28.75 -11.82
CA SER A 172 -9.37 29.21 -12.29
C SER A 172 -10.43 28.11 -12.25
N GLY A 173 -10.00 26.84 -12.17
CA GLY A 173 -10.81 25.66 -11.89
C GLY A 173 -10.19 24.83 -10.76
N GLN A 174 -9.83 23.58 -11.05
CA GLN A 174 -8.97 22.77 -10.18
C GLN A 174 -7.53 23.32 -10.21
N LEU A 175 -6.74 23.10 -9.15
CA LEU A 175 -5.35 23.53 -9.13
C LEU A 175 -4.57 22.65 -10.11
N THR A 176 -3.98 23.27 -11.13
CA THR A 176 -3.17 22.60 -12.15
C THR A 176 -1.77 23.20 -12.18
N LEU A 177 -0.75 22.36 -12.14
CA LEU A 177 0.65 22.75 -12.33
C LEU A 177 1.11 22.21 -13.68
N GLU A 178 1.67 23.07 -14.53
CA GLU A 178 2.38 22.61 -15.73
C GLU A 178 3.86 22.56 -15.42
N PHE A 179 4.51 21.47 -15.83
CA PHE A 179 5.96 21.29 -15.74
C PHE A 179 6.61 21.55 -17.09
N GLU A 180 7.94 21.54 -17.15
CA GLU A 180 8.66 21.61 -18.43
C GLU A 180 8.26 20.48 -19.40
N ARG A 181 7.88 19.32 -18.85
CA ARG A 181 7.34 18.13 -19.53
C ARG A 181 6.30 17.46 -18.63
N GLY A 182 5.02 17.57 -18.99
CA GLY A 182 3.89 17.01 -18.23
C GLY A 182 3.17 18.01 -17.34
N PHE A 183 2.21 17.51 -16.55
CA PHE A 183 1.35 18.33 -15.70
C PHE A 183 0.83 17.55 -14.47
N LEU A 184 0.34 18.29 -13.47
CA LEU A 184 -0.33 17.77 -12.28
C LEU A 184 -1.65 18.52 -12.09
N THR A 185 -2.77 17.80 -12.12
CA THR A 185 -4.11 18.34 -11.84
C THR A 185 -4.61 17.82 -10.49
N ILE A 186 -5.07 18.72 -9.64
CA ILE A 186 -5.39 18.47 -8.23
C ILE A 186 -6.88 18.74 -8.00
N GLU A 187 -7.62 17.67 -7.73
CA GLU A 187 -9.06 17.70 -7.47
C GLU A 187 -9.42 17.44 -6.00
N CYS A 188 -8.42 17.32 -5.13
CA CYS A 188 -8.56 17.06 -3.70
C CYS A 188 -8.07 18.27 -2.86
N PRO A 189 -8.38 18.31 -1.55
CA PRO A 189 -7.82 19.32 -0.66
C PRO A 189 -6.29 19.29 -0.64
N TRP A 190 -5.70 20.48 -0.66
CA TRP A 190 -4.26 20.66 -0.73
C TRP A 190 -3.79 21.84 0.13
N ARG A 191 -2.50 21.81 0.48
CA ARG A 191 -1.81 22.94 1.13
C ARG A 191 -0.36 23.06 0.66
N ILE A 192 0.12 24.29 0.62
CA ILE A 192 1.51 24.68 0.38
C ILE A 192 2.12 25.08 1.72
N ARG A 193 3.30 24.54 2.04
CA ARG A 193 4.02 24.84 3.29
C ARG A 193 5.53 24.94 3.07
N ASN A 194 6.22 25.57 4.01
CA ASN A 194 7.66 25.39 4.19
C ASN A 194 7.93 24.44 5.37
N ALA A 195 9.17 24.42 5.88
CA ALA A 195 9.56 23.56 7.01
C ALA A 195 8.90 23.95 8.35
N GLU A 196 8.40 25.19 8.48
CA GLU A 196 7.98 25.75 9.77
C GLU A 196 6.47 25.99 9.85
N MET A 197 5.81 26.31 8.74
CA MET A 197 4.40 26.71 8.73
C MET A 197 3.67 26.42 7.41
N ILE A 198 2.34 26.37 7.51
CA ILE A 198 1.44 26.40 6.34
C ILE A 198 1.46 27.82 5.78
N LEU A 199 1.71 27.93 4.47
CA LEU A 199 1.73 29.20 3.75
C LEU A 199 0.38 29.50 3.10
N LEU A 200 -0.24 28.47 2.50
CA LEU A 200 -1.50 28.60 1.80
C LEU A 200 -2.24 27.25 1.77
N GLY A 201 -3.55 27.25 2.01
CA GLY A 201 -4.41 26.09 1.81
C GLY A 201 -5.55 26.36 0.82
N GLU A 202 -6.15 25.29 0.30
CA GLU A 202 -7.32 25.35 -0.58
C GLU A 202 -8.47 26.21 0.03
N THR A 203 -8.68 26.10 1.34
CA THR A 203 -9.73 26.85 2.05
C THR A 203 -9.45 28.35 2.06
N ASP A 204 -8.19 28.78 2.06
CA ASP A 204 -7.82 30.20 2.06
C ASP A 204 -8.21 30.85 0.73
N ILE A 205 -8.03 30.16 -0.39
CA ILE A 205 -8.47 30.58 -1.73
C ILE A 205 -9.99 30.62 -1.84
N LYS A 206 -10.68 29.60 -1.30
CA LYS A 206 -12.15 29.50 -1.37
C LYS A 206 -12.87 30.52 -0.47
N SER A 207 -12.26 30.94 0.64
CA SER A 207 -12.95 31.67 1.72
C SER A 207 -12.66 33.17 1.74
N ASN A 208 -11.57 33.65 1.12
CA ASN A 208 -11.24 35.06 1.04
C ASN A 208 -10.58 35.35 -0.30
N ALA A 209 -10.87 36.50 -0.89
CA ALA A 209 -10.17 37.02 -2.06
C ALA A 209 -8.73 37.49 -1.72
N VAL A 210 -7.97 36.65 -1.01
CA VAL A 210 -6.50 36.71 -0.86
C VAL A 210 -5.91 35.77 -1.90
N ALA A 211 -4.84 36.24 -2.54
CA ALA A 211 -4.79 36.28 -3.98
C ALA A 211 -4.40 34.93 -4.59
N LEU A 212 -5.15 34.58 -5.62
CA LEU A 212 -4.79 33.64 -6.69
C LEU A 212 -3.32 33.78 -7.18
N GLU A 213 -2.73 34.96 -7.00
CA GLU A 213 -1.35 35.32 -7.34
C GLU A 213 -0.32 34.72 -6.38
N ASP A 214 -0.67 34.45 -5.12
CA ASP A 214 0.25 33.95 -4.10
C ASP A 214 0.70 32.50 -4.41
N ALA A 215 -0.20 31.65 -4.93
CA ALA A 215 0.15 30.29 -5.34
C ALA A 215 1.13 30.29 -6.53
N LYS A 216 0.94 31.21 -7.49
CA LYS A 216 1.85 31.38 -8.64
C LYS A 216 3.22 31.87 -8.19
N GLU A 217 3.27 32.86 -7.31
CA GLU A 217 4.53 33.37 -6.76
C GLU A 217 5.28 32.32 -5.94
N LEU A 218 4.56 31.45 -5.22
CA LEU A 218 5.17 30.37 -4.42
C LEU A 218 5.74 29.23 -5.27
N LEU A 219 5.15 28.94 -6.44
CA LEU A 219 5.43 27.70 -7.19
C LEU A 219 6.11 27.91 -8.55
N VAL A 220 5.77 28.96 -9.32
CA VAL A 220 6.28 29.12 -10.69
C VAL A 220 7.80 29.35 -10.67
N GLY A 221 8.51 28.62 -11.53
CA GLY A 221 9.97 28.66 -11.66
C GLY A 221 10.73 27.83 -10.62
N LYS A 222 10.06 27.28 -9.61
CA LYS A 222 10.64 26.33 -8.65
C LYS A 222 10.96 25.00 -9.33
N GLN A 223 12.03 24.36 -8.88
CA GLN A 223 12.49 23.08 -9.40
C GLN A 223 11.98 21.93 -8.52
N ILE A 224 11.41 20.90 -9.14
CA ILE A 224 10.98 19.69 -8.42
C ILE A 224 12.22 18.93 -7.93
N LYS A 225 12.28 18.68 -6.63
CA LYS A 225 13.38 17.95 -5.99
C LYS A 225 13.00 16.53 -5.59
N GLN A 226 11.73 16.31 -5.29
CA GLN A 226 11.23 15.01 -4.88
C GLN A 226 9.74 14.89 -5.14
N VAL A 227 9.28 13.68 -5.44
CA VAL A 227 7.87 13.30 -5.41
C VAL A 227 7.78 12.00 -4.63
N LEU A 228 6.98 11.99 -3.56
CA LEU A 228 6.76 10.83 -2.70
C LEU A 228 5.28 10.47 -2.68
N LEU A 229 4.99 9.19 -2.82
CA LEU A 229 3.66 8.63 -2.67
C LEU A 229 3.65 7.67 -1.48
N LEU A 230 2.77 7.89 -0.50
CA LEU A 230 2.60 6.98 0.63
C LEU A 230 1.42 6.04 0.38
N ASP A 231 1.59 4.74 0.66
CA ASP A 231 0.59 3.71 0.33
C ASP A 231 -0.64 3.70 1.25
N HIS A 232 -0.46 4.17 2.48
CA HIS A 232 -1.42 3.96 3.56
C HIS A 232 -1.82 5.26 4.27
N CYS A 233 -1.16 6.35 3.91
CA CYS A 233 -1.66 7.69 4.05
C CYS A 233 -1.88 8.15 2.61
N PRO A 234 -3.11 8.44 2.15
CA PRO A 234 -3.35 8.88 0.78
C PRO A 234 -2.85 10.31 0.63
N LEU A 235 -1.52 10.46 0.72
CA LEU A 235 -0.76 11.68 0.83
C LEU A 235 0.33 11.61 -0.25
N LEU A 236 0.15 12.40 -1.31
CA LEU A 236 1.22 12.67 -2.26
C LEU A 236 1.96 13.91 -1.75
N ILE A 237 3.27 13.81 -1.58
CA ILE A 237 4.13 14.95 -1.23
C ILE A 237 4.99 15.27 -2.44
N VAL A 238 4.77 16.45 -3.04
CA VAL A 238 5.66 17.00 -4.07
C VAL A 238 6.54 18.06 -3.40
N GLN A 239 7.85 17.82 -3.36
CA GLN A 239 8.81 18.82 -2.91
C GLN A 239 9.35 19.59 -4.11
N ALA A 240 9.13 20.91 -4.12
CA ALA A 240 9.70 21.84 -5.08
C ALA A 240 10.63 22.82 -4.34
N ASP A 241 11.94 22.64 -4.52
CA ASP A 241 13.00 23.31 -3.75
C ASP A 241 12.75 23.28 -2.22
N ASP A 242 12.48 24.43 -1.62
CA ASP A 242 12.24 24.67 -0.20
C ASP A 242 10.76 24.57 0.22
N VAL A 243 9.89 24.20 -0.72
CA VAL A 243 8.43 24.14 -0.56
C VAL A 243 7.93 22.71 -0.71
N PHE A 244 6.92 22.36 0.09
CA PHE A 244 6.23 21.07 0.02
C PHE A 244 4.76 21.29 -0.30
N LEU A 245 4.28 20.54 -1.30
CA LEU A 245 2.88 20.42 -1.64
C LEU A 245 2.36 19.06 -1.15
N ASP A 246 1.50 19.12 -0.13
CA ASP A 246 0.87 17.96 0.48
C ASP A 246 -0.54 17.78 -0.12
N LEU A 247 -0.79 16.72 -0.89
CA LEU A 247 -2.13 16.37 -1.42
C LEU A 247 -2.72 15.25 -0.59
N PHE A 248 -3.88 15.44 0.05
CA PHE A 248 -4.50 14.39 0.86
C PHE A 248 -5.95 14.14 0.49
N HIS A 249 -6.37 12.88 0.54
CA HIS A 249 -7.78 12.53 0.46
C HIS A 249 -8.45 12.78 1.82
N ALA A 250 -9.45 13.66 1.84
CA ALA A 250 -10.36 13.91 2.96
C ALA A 250 -11.73 13.20 2.77
N SER A 251 -11.98 12.59 1.61
CA SER A 251 -13.24 11.98 1.21
C SER A 251 -13.05 10.60 0.57
N SER A 252 -13.92 9.67 0.95
CA SER A 252 -14.06 8.36 0.32
C SER A 252 -14.91 8.37 -0.96
N TYR A 253 -15.45 9.52 -1.37
CA TYR A 253 -16.39 9.64 -2.48
C TYR A 253 -16.02 10.68 -3.55
N PHE A 254 -15.17 11.67 -3.24
CA PHE A 254 -15.04 12.87 -4.09
C PHE A 254 -13.61 13.38 -4.30
N ASP A 255 -12.57 12.60 -3.95
CA ASP A 255 -11.19 13.10 -3.97
C ASP A 255 -10.28 12.29 -4.90
N GLY A 256 -9.35 12.99 -5.56
CA GLY A 256 -8.34 12.37 -6.43
C GLY A 256 -7.24 13.35 -6.85
N TRP A 257 -6.17 12.79 -7.40
CA TRP A 257 -5.10 13.53 -8.09
C TRP A 257 -4.61 12.69 -9.26
N THR A 258 -4.09 13.34 -10.30
CA THR A 258 -3.53 12.66 -11.49
C THR A 258 -2.16 13.24 -11.80
N ILE A 259 -1.18 12.36 -12.06
CA ILE A 259 0.19 12.72 -12.45
C ILE A 259 0.58 11.93 -13.70
N GLY A 260 1.18 12.59 -14.70
CA GLY A 260 1.61 11.91 -15.92
C GLY A 260 2.65 12.68 -16.74
N ASP A 261 3.37 11.95 -17.60
CA ASP A 261 4.39 12.48 -18.53
C ASP A 261 3.90 12.48 -19.99
N GLU A 262 4.79 12.88 -20.91
CA GLU A 262 4.47 12.99 -22.34
C GLU A 262 4.60 11.66 -23.12
N GLU A 263 5.18 10.62 -22.51
CA GLU A 263 5.56 9.40 -23.22
C GLU A 263 4.68 8.20 -22.85
N GLU A 264 4.62 7.77 -21.57
CA GLU A 264 3.82 6.60 -21.15
C GLU A 264 3.36 6.57 -19.67
N LEU A 265 3.89 7.44 -18.79
CA LEU A 265 3.50 7.44 -17.37
C LEU A 265 2.20 8.20 -17.17
N TYR A 266 1.15 7.52 -16.71
CA TYR A 266 -0.12 8.15 -16.37
C TYR A 266 -0.74 7.44 -15.17
N LEU A 267 -0.81 8.14 -14.04
CA LEU A 267 -1.24 7.60 -12.76
C LEU A 267 -2.31 8.48 -12.16
N PHE A 268 -3.35 7.87 -11.62
CA PHE A 268 -4.38 8.61 -10.93
C PHE A 268 -4.78 7.93 -9.63
N SER A 269 -5.02 8.74 -8.61
CA SER A 269 -5.59 8.30 -7.34
C SER A 269 -7.09 8.54 -7.35
N MET A 270 -7.85 7.47 -7.12
CA MET A 270 -9.31 7.49 -7.03
C MET A 270 -9.78 7.78 -5.60
N HIS A 271 -11.07 8.05 -5.45
CA HIS A 271 -11.72 8.29 -4.16
C HIS A 271 -11.35 7.23 -3.10
N GLY A 272 -11.01 7.68 -1.89
CA GLY A 272 -10.48 6.81 -0.84
C GLY A 272 -8.99 6.45 -0.95
N GLY A 273 -8.27 6.98 -1.94
CA GLY A 273 -6.80 6.91 -2.01
C GLY A 273 -6.23 5.70 -2.75
N SER A 274 -7.03 4.99 -3.55
CA SER A 274 -6.52 3.87 -4.36
C SER A 274 -5.85 4.39 -5.64
N ILE A 275 -4.60 3.99 -5.87
CA ILE A 275 -3.81 4.36 -7.06
C ILE A 275 -4.07 3.33 -8.18
N THR A 276 -4.23 3.79 -9.42
CA THR A 276 -4.38 2.95 -10.63
C THR A 276 -3.57 3.53 -11.78
#